data_AF-A0A928LGJ0-F1
#
_entry.id   AF-A0A928LGJ0-F1
#
_cell.length_a   1.000
_cell.length_b   1.000
_cell.length_c   1.000
_cell.angle_alpha   90.00
_cell.angle_beta   90.00
_cell.angle_gamma   90.00
#
_symmetry.space_group_name_H-M   'P 1'
#
loop_
_entity.id
_entity.type
_entity.pdbx_description
1 polymer ?
#
loop_
_entity_poly.entity_id
_entity_poly.type
_entity_poly.pdbx_seq_one_letter_code
_entity_poly.pdbx_strand_id
1 'polypeptide(L)'
;MNENTYTSMGNAIGEIKVSQKTEIPKKIYSKTDGIFAVMYMLLGYGFVRFFFFYDWSGNFDFVFPFYTCAYIITTISYARAKDRQIPKESWFWVCVMLCIALMFKLERFFCLLIQICIAAYFTGVTGGLYGGGTSAYIIPDIWHITLTAPFSNFVSVFPAFFSLFKKEKKNEKKQIPPAVWGMAMGIIALWFIIPLLISADSNFLSGTTDFINHLLGSLNIDSFMQTVVAMVLSLPVTCYLYSLAYSYMNNTKRLFDRQELDSHRASLRISPAVTLKVFMYIICAVYLMFIFLQAEYLLGAFMGRLYGNMTYAQYARTGFFELCKVSVINLSVLAICNLLIKKEGIKAIKLPMLVLCVLSLLLLSTATAKMAMYICAYGLTVKRVVSTVFLLWLVAVFVMCITRLYKPFNLVKTAVITGAVMFCVLISFDIGMESHKFNEKYGFEEKIAIKEYAVIDSEVKI
;
A
#
# COMPACT_ATOMS: atom_id res chain seq x y z
N MET A 1 4.61 -70.70 -3.25
CA MET A 1 4.73 -69.30 -3.72
C MET A 1 5.17 -68.51 -2.51
N ASN A 2 6.49 -68.50 -2.27
CA ASN A 2 7.04 -68.31 -0.93
C ASN A 2 7.36 -66.85 -0.64
N GLU A 3 7.12 -66.48 0.62
CA GLU A 3 7.18 -65.21 1.35
C GLU A 3 8.29 -64.21 1.04
N ASN A 4 9.27 -64.51 0.18
CA ASN A 4 10.42 -63.65 -0.08
C ASN A 4 10.10 -62.41 -0.93
N THR A 5 8.95 -62.35 -1.62
CA THR A 5 8.57 -61.18 -2.42
C THR A 5 7.96 -60.04 -1.59
N TYR A 6 7.34 -60.36 -0.45
CA TYR A 6 6.76 -59.34 0.44
C TYR A 6 7.80 -58.66 1.34
N THR A 7 8.86 -59.38 1.71
CA THR A 7 9.99 -58.83 2.47
C THR A 7 10.84 -57.87 1.64
N SER A 8 10.94 -58.10 0.33
CA SER A 8 11.62 -57.19 -0.61
C SER A 8 10.84 -55.88 -0.84
N MET A 9 9.49 -55.91 -0.84
CA MET A 9 8.67 -54.70 -0.93
C MET A 9 8.62 -53.92 0.39
N GLY A 10 8.66 -54.61 1.54
CA GLY A 10 8.76 -53.97 2.86
C GLY A 10 10.05 -53.17 3.04
N ASN A 11 11.17 -53.68 2.54
CA ASN A 11 12.45 -52.96 2.57
C ASN A 11 12.55 -51.84 1.53
N ALA A 12 11.88 -51.97 0.38
CA ALA A 12 11.82 -50.89 -0.63
C ALA A 12 10.92 -49.71 -0.19
N ILE A 13 9.93 -49.96 0.68
CA ILE A 13 9.05 -48.92 1.24
C ILE A 13 9.68 -48.26 2.48
N GLY A 14 10.56 -48.95 3.20
CA GLY A 14 11.36 -48.39 4.30
C GLY A 14 12.45 -47.39 3.87
N GLU A 15 12.86 -47.42 2.60
CA GLU A 15 13.83 -46.49 2.01
C GLU A 15 13.21 -45.35 1.18
N ILE A 16 11.88 -45.22 1.20
CA ILE A 16 11.21 -44.00 0.69
C ILE A 16 11.47 -42.89 1.71
N LYS A 17 12.64 -42.26 1.54
CA LYS A 17 12.96 -40.88 1.91
C LYS A 17 12.06 -40.35 3.01
N VAL A 18 12.47 -40.59 4.26
CA VAL A 18 12.37 -39.54 5.27
C VAL A 18 13.00 -38.32 4.62
N SER A 19 12.14 -37.50 4.04
CA SER A 19 12.46 -36.28 3.32
C SER A 19 13.52 -35.58 4.15
N GLN A 20 14.70 -35.37 3.53
CA GLN A 20 15.76 -34.55 4.08
C GLN A 20 15.08 -33.35 4.72
N LYS A 21 15.07 -33.33 6.07
CA LYS A 21 14.64 -32.18 6.85
C LYS A 21 15.54 -31.08 6.33
N THR A 22 15.01 -30.27 5.42
CA THR A 22 15.78 -29.27 4.70
C THR A 22 16.23 -28.34 5.79
N GLU A 23 17.48 -28.49 6.25
CA GLU A 23 18.02 -27.63 7.28
C GLU A 23 17.86 -26.22 6.72
N ILE A 24 16.91 -25.47 7.29
CA ILE A 24 16.73 -24.07 6.95
C ILE A 24 18.09 -23.45 7.27
N PRO A 25 18.86 -23.00 6.27
CA PRO A 25 20.21 -22.52 6.52
C PRO A 25 20.11 -21.44 7.59
N LYS A 26 20.82 -21.62 8.71
CA LYS A 26 20.82 -20.65 9.80
C LYS A 26 21.24 -19.30 9.22
N LYS A 27 20.30 -18.35 9.16
CA LYS A 27 20.55 -17.00 8.65
C LYS A 27 21.62 -16.35 9.54
N ILE A 28 22.76 -16.02 8.96
CA ILE A 28 23.85 -15.33 9.64
C ILE A 28 23.59 -13.84 9.46
N TYR A 29 23.28 -13.15 10.56
CA TYR A 29 23.06 -11.71 10.58
C TYR A 29 24.38 -10.97 10.78
N SER A 30 24.64 -9.97 9.94
CA SER A 30 25.80 -9.09 10.07
C SER A 30 25.54 -7.97 11.09
N LYS A 31 26.61 -7.35 11.62
CA LYS A 31 26.51 -6.12 12.44
C LYS A 31 25.75 -5.01 11.71
N THR A 32 25.85 -4.94 10.37
CA THR A 32 25.08 -4.01 9.55
C THR A 32 23.58 -4.26 9.62
N ASP A 33 23.14 -5.52 9.54
CA ASP A 33 21.73 -5.90 9.70
C ASP A 33 21.19 -5.51 11.09
N GLY A 34 22.03 -5.61 12.12
CA GLY A 34 21.69 -5.15 13.46
C GLY A 34 21.48 -3.63 13.58
N ILE A 35 22.33 -2.81 12.95
CA ILE A 35 22.17 -1.35 12.94
C ILE A 35 20.84 -0.97 12.28
N PHE A 36 20.55 -1.56 11.12
CA PHE A 36 19.29 -1.30 10.43
C PHE A 36 18.08 -1.82 11.21
N ALA A 37 18.19 -2.95 11.93
CA ALA A 37 17.12 -3.41 12.83
C ALA A 37 16.77 -2.36 13.90
N VAL A 38 17.77 -1.68 14.48
CA VAL A 38 17.56 -0.56 15.42
C VAL A 38 16.89 0.62 14.73
N MET A 39 17.35 1.00 13.53
CA MET A 39 16.72 2.10 12.77
C MET A 39 15.25 1.80 12.45
N TYR A 40 14.92 0.57 12.04
CA TYR A 40 13.54 0.15 11.79
C TYR A 40 12.71 0.04 13.08
N MET A 41 13.30 -0.27 14.23
CA MET A 41 12.64 -0.19 15.54
C MET A 41 12.24 1.26 15.87
N LEU A 42 13.16 2.22 15.65
CA LEU A 42 12.86 3.64 15.84
C LEU A 42 11.77 4.13 14.88
N LEU A 43 11.80 3.68 13.62
CA LEU A 43 10.73 3.99 12.65
C LEU A 43 9.40 3.37 13.05
N GLY A 44 9.37 2.10 13.48
CA GLY A 44 8.14 1.45 13.94
C GLY A 44 7.54 2.13 15.17
N TYR A 45 8.37 2.53 16.13
CA TYR A 45 7.94 3.30 17.30
C TYR A 45 7.44 4.69 16.92
N GLY A 46 8.19 5.41 16.06
CA GLY A 46 7.78 6.71 15.53
C GLY A 46 6.42 6.65 14.82
N PHE A 47 6.21 5.65 13.96
CA PHE A 47 4.94 5.43 13.28
C PHE A 47 3.78 5.32 14.27
N VAL A 48 3.88 4.44 15.26
CA VAL A 48 2.80 4.23 16.23
C VAL A 48 2.57 5.48 17.07
N ARG A 49 3.64 6.12 17.55
CA ARG A 49 3.52 7.35 18.35
C ARG A 49 2.83 8.44 17.53
N PHE A 50 3.27 8.69 16.29
CA PHE A 50 2.77 9.80 15.48
C PHE A 50 1.35 9.58 14.93
N PHE A 51 0.95 8.35 14.62
CA PHE A 51 -0.36 8.13 14.01
C PHE A 51 -1.45 7.74 15.00
N PHE A 52 -1.11 7.08 16.12
CA PHE A 52 -2.12 6.60 17.08
C PHE A 52 -2.23 7.45 18.35
N PHE A 53 -1.14 8.08 18.79
CA PHE A 53 -1.10 8.77 20.09
C PHE A 53 -0.83 10.27 19.98
N TYR A 54 -0.31 10.75 18.85
CA TYR A 54 -0.04 12.17 18.65
C TYR A 54 -1.32 12.89 18.27
N ASP A 55 -1.49 14.10 18.78
CA ASP A 55 -2.65 14.90 18.48
C ASP A 55 -2.51 15.46 17.06
N TRP A 56 -3.40 15.05 16.14
CA TRP A 56 -3.33 15.41 14.73
C TRP A 56 -3.58 16.92 14.52
N SER A 57 -3.92 17.66 15.59
CA SER A 57 -4.09 19.11 15.60
C SER A 57 -2.77 19.91 15.64
N GLY A 58 -1.64 19.29 16.02
CA GLY A 58 -0.32 19.96 16.15
C GLY A 58 0.53 20.01 14.87
N ASN A 59 1.86 20.16 15.02
CA ASN A 59 2.92 20.25 13.98
C ASN A 59 3.06 19.01 13.06
N PHE A 60 1.97 18.27 12.82
CA PHE A 60 1.91 17.06 12.00
C PHE A 60 2.47 17.28 10.59
N ASP A 61 2.21 18.46 10.01
CA ASP A 61 2.71 18.87 8.69
C ASP A 61 4.25 18.93 8.63
N PHE A 62 4.94 19.04 9.77
CA PHE A 62 6.39 18.96 9.87
C PHE A 62 6.89 17.54 10.19
N VAL A 63 6.17 16.84 11.08
CA VAL A 63 6.55 15.50 11.54
C VAL A 63 6.43 14.46 10.42
N PHE A 64 5.39 14.56 9.58
CA PHE A 64 5.12 13.57 8.54
C PHE A 64 6.18 13.55 7.40
N PRO A 65 6.61 14.71 6.85
CA PRO A 65 7.78 14.77 5.96
C PRO A 65 9.04 14.24 6.61
N PHE A 66 9.30 14.59 7.88
CA PHE A 66 10.51 14.14 8.58
C PHE A 66 10.54 12.61 8.73
N TYR A 67 9.41 12.02 9.14
CA TYR A 67 9.25 10.56 9.21
C TYR A 67 9.46 9.89 7.84
N THR A 68 8.87 10.47 6.79
CA THR A 68 9.01 9.99 5.41
C THR A 68 10.47 10.03 4.95
N CYS A 69 11.18 11.14 5.22
CA CYS A 69 12.61 11.27 4.94
C CYS A 69 13.44 10.23 5.71
N ALA A 70 13.16 10.04 7.01
CA ALA A 70 13.85 9.05 7.83
C ALA A 70 13.67 7.63 7.27
N TYR A 71 12.46 7.27 6.82
CA TYR A 71 12.19 6.00 6.15
C TYR A 71 12.99 5.86 4.84
N ILE A 72 12.93 6.86 3.96
CA ILE A 72 13.65 6.86 2.67
C ILE A 72 15.16 6.69 2.90
N ILE A 73 15.73 7.47 3.80
CA ILE A 73 17.17 7.42 4.13
C ILE A 73 17.53 6.03 4.67
N THR A 74 16.72 5.46 5.56
CA THR A 74 16.97 4.13 6.13
C THR A 74 16.98 3.05 5.05
N THR A 75 15.97 3.04 4.18
CA THR A 75 15.86 2.04 3.10
C THR A 75 17.00 2.18 2.07
N ILE A 76 17.33 3.40 1.65
CA ILE A 76 18.42 3.66 0.70
C ILE A 76 19.78 3.30 1.31
N SER A 77 20.00 3.66 2.57
CA SER A 77 21.25 3.34 3.28
C SER A 77 21.40 1.84 3.44
N TYR A 78 20.31 1.12 3.71
CA TYR A 78 20.35 -0.34 3.82
C TYR A 78 20.65 -1.01 2.47
N ALA A 79 20.03 -0.51 1.38
CA ALA A 79 20.31 -0.98 0.03
C ALA A 79 21.79 -0.79 -0.34
N ARG A 80 22.36 0.39 -0.04
CA ARG A 80 23.78 0.69 -0.28
C ARG A 80 24.71 -0.16 0.58
N ALA A 81 24.37 -0.39 1.85
CA ALA A 81 25.15 -1.25 2.76
C ALA A 81 25.15 -2.73 2.35
N LYS A 82 24.24 -3.13 1.45
CA LYS A 82 24.16 -4.48 0.85
C LYS A 82 24.58 -4.47 -0.62
N ASP A 83 25.32 -3.45 -1.05
CA ASP A 83 25.87 -3.28 -2.40
C ASP A 83 24.83 -3.39 -3.52
N ARG A 84 23.59 -2.96 -3.26
CA ARG A 84 22.52 -2.94 -4.26
C ARG A 84 22.58 -1.69 -5.11
N GLN A 85 22.52 -1.89 -6.43
CA GLN A 85 22.30 -0.80 -7.37
C GLN A 85 20.86 -0.31 -7.27
N ILE A 86 20.69 0.96 -6.90
CA ILE A 86 19.38 1.59 -6.79
C ILE A 86 18.90 1.96 -8.21
N PRO A 87 17.78 1.40 -8.69
CA PRO A 87 17.28 1.73 -10.01
C PRO A 87 16.82 3.20 -10.06
N LYS A 88 16.96 3.84 -11.23
CA LYS A 88 16.52 5.25 -11.44
C LYS A 88 15.05 5.46 -11.07
N GLU A 89 14.24 4.42 -11.21
CA GLU A 89 12.82 4.42 -10.87
C GLU A 89 12.57 4.59 -9.37
N SER A 90 13.47 4.13 -8.49
CA SER A 90 13.33 4.37 -7.04
C SER A 90 13.31 5.85 -6.70
N TRP A 91 14.09 6.67 -7.41
CA TRP A 91 14.11 8.12 -7.21
C TRP A 91 12.80 8.79 -7.62
N PHE A 92 12.11 8.28 -8.64
CA PHE A 92 10.77 8.74 -8.99
C PHE A 92 9.80 8.52 -7.81
N TRP A 93 9.82 7.33 -7.20
CA TRP A 93 8.97 7.01 -6.05
C TRP A 93 9.34 7.81 -4.79
N VAL A 94 10.62 8.12 -4.58
CA VAL A 94 11.07 9.06 -3.54
C VAL A 94 10.42 10.44 -3.74
N CYS A 95 10.46 10.98 -4.96
CA CYS A 95 9.81 12.26 -5.25
C CYS A 95 8.31 12.20 -4.97
N VAL A 96 7.62 11.14 -5.38
CA VAL A 96 6.18 10.95 -5.12
C VAL A 96 5.90 10.90 -3.61
N MET A 97 6.68 10.14 -2.84
CA MET A 97 6.52 10.05 -1.37
C MET A 97 6.74 11.40 -0.70
N LEU A 98 7.73 12.18 -1.14
CA LEU A 98 7.99 13.52 -0.61
C LEU A 98 6.90 14.51 -1.01
N CYS A 99 6.40 14.46 -2.25
CA CYS A 99 5.26 15.27 -2.69
C CYS A 99 4.04 15.01 -1.81
N ILE A 100 3.70 13.73 -1.57
CA ILE A 100 2.59 13.36 -0.68
C ILE A 100 2.85 13.83 0.74
N ALA A 101 4.08 13.69 1.24
CA ALA A 101 4.39 14.07 2.61
C ALA A 101 4.34 15.57 2.86
N LEU A 102 4.80 16.38 1.89
CA LEU A 102 4.82 17.84 2.00
C LEU A 102 3.47 18.49 1.70
N MET A 103 2.66 17.88 0.82
CA MET A 103 1.41 18.47 0.31
C MET A 103 0.17 17.80 0.93
N PHE A 104 0.19 17.66 2.27
CA PHE A 104 -0.80 16.91 3.04
C PHE A 104 -2.12 17.68 3.25
N LYS A 105 -2.83 17.99 2.16
CA LYS A 105 -4.02 18.86 2.15
C LYS A 105 -5.36 18.15 1.90
N LEU A 106 -5.32 16.94 1.34
CA LEU A 106 -6.50 16.08 1.20
C LEU A 106 -6.80 15.39 2.54
N GLU A 107 -7.93 14.69 2.66
CA GLU A 107 -8.27 13.96 3.88
C GLU A 107 -7.10 13.10 4.40
N ARG A 108 -6.59 13.48 5.58
CA ARG A 108 -5.31 13.05 6.15
C ARG A 108 -5.15 11.53 6.21
N PHE A 109 -6.23 10.82 6.54
CA PHE A 109 -6.26 9.36 6.60
C PHE A 109 -6.01 8.70 5.24
N PHE A 110 -6.57 9.25 4.16
CA PHE A 110 -6.39 8.70 2.82
C PHE A 110 -4.96 8.89 2.31
N CYS A 111 -4.37 10.07 2.53
CA CYS A 111 -2.98 10.33 2.18
C CYS A 111 -2.01 9.41 2.94
N LEU A 112 -2.29 9.11 4.21
CA LEU A 112 -1.53 8.13 5.00
C LEU A 112 -1.59 6.73 4.37
N LEU A 113 -2.78 6.23 4.05
CA LEU A 113 -2.94 4.90 3.46
C LEU A 113 -2.18 4.79 2.14
N ILE A 114 -2.28 5.82 1.29
CA ILE A 114 -1.54 5.89 0.03
C ILE A 114 -0.03 5.90 0.29
N GLN A 115 0.44 6.66 1.28
CA GLN A 115 1.86 6.72 1.63
C GLN A 115 2.40 5.36 2.08
N ILE A 116 1.65 4.60 2.89
CA ILE A 116 2.05 3.25 3.32
C ILE A 116 2.21 2.33 2.11
N CYS A 117 1.24 2.36 1.18
CA CYS A 117 1.30 1.56 -0.04
C CYS A 117 2.51 1.93 -0.92
N ILE A 118 2.77 3.22 -1.11
CA ILE A 118 3.89 3.69 -1.93
C ILE A 118 5.23 3.41 -1.23
N ALA A 119 5.31 3.54 0.09
CA ALA A 119 6.50 3.19 0.87
C ALA A 119 6.87 1.71 0.72
N ALA A 120 5.87 0.83 0.82
CA ALA A 120 6.06 -0.60 0.59
C ALA A 120 6.50 -0.88 -0.86
N TYR A 121 5.86 -0.21 -1.83
CA TYR A 121 6.22 -0.33 -3.25
C TYR A 121 7.65 0.15 -3.54
N PHE A 122 8.04 1.29 -2.98
CA PHE A 122 9.40 1.84 -3.07
C PHE A 122 10.45 0.87 -2.52
N THR A 123 10.18 0.21 -1.40
CA THR A 123 11.07 -0.83 -0.85
C THR A 123 11.18 -2.04 -1.79
N GLY A 124 10.09 -2.42 -2.45
CA GLY A 124 10.12 -3.46 -3.50
C GLY A 124 10.92 -3.05 -4.74
N VAL A 125 10.79 -1.81 -5.20
CA VAL A 125 11.54 -1.27 -6.35
C VAL A 125 13.03 -1.17 -6.04
N THR A 126 13.40 -0.69 -4.85
CA THR A 126 14.81 -0.58 -4.42
C THR A 126 15.48 -1.95 -4.26
N GLY A 127 14.74 -2.96 -3.80
CA GLY A 127 15.21 -4.35 -3.74
C GLY A 127 15.20 -5.12 -5.07
N GLY A 128 14.65 -4.51 -6.12
CA GLY A 128 14.50 -5.12 -7.44
C GLY A 128 13.25 -5.99 -7.57
N LEU A 129 12.22 -5.47 -8.23
CA LEU A 129 11.00 -6.21 -8.60
C LEU A 129 11.29 -7.36 -9.59
N TYR A 130 10.34 -8.27 -9.82
CA TYR A 130 10.53 -9.40 -10.75
C TYR A 130 10.93 -8.95 -12.16
N GLY A 131 10.39 -7.82 -12.63
CA GLY A 131 10.74 -7.22 -13.92
C GLY A 131 11.95 -6.28 -13.93
N GLY A 132 12.63 -6.06 -12.80
CA GLY A 132 13.68 -5.05 -12.65
C GLY A 132 13.17 -3.60 -12.52
N GLY A 133 11.85 -3.43 -12.36
CA GLY A 133 11.13 -2.16 -12.23
C GLY A 133 9.62 -2.39 -12.42
N THR A 134 8.81 -1.32 -12.46
CA THR A 134 7.36 -1.47 -12.73
C THR A 134 7.17 -2.18 -14.06
N SER A 135 6.48 -3.33 -14.05
CA SER A 135 6.37 -4.20 -15.22
C SER A 135 5.01 -4.87 -15.29
N ALA A 136 4.81 -5.72 -16.30
CA ALA A 136 3.59 -6.53 -16.42
C ALA A 136 3.40 -7.53 -15.26
N TYR A 137 4.42 -7.75 -14.42
CA TYR A 137 4.36 -8.60 -13.23
C TYR A 137 3.86 -7.86 -11.98
N ILE A 138 3.14 -6.74 -12.14
CA ILE A 138 2.68 -5.90 -11.03
C ILE A 138 1.82 -6.67 -10.01
N ILE A 139 1.03 -7.65 -10.45
CA ILE A 139 0.18 -8.45 -9.54
C ILE A 139 1.05 -9.36 -8.66
N PRO A 140 1.93 -10.22 -9.21
CA PRO A 140 2.93 -10.95 -8.41
C PRO A 140 3.81 -10.06 -7.54
N ASP A 141 4.22 -8.89 -8.06
CA ASP A 141 5.01 -7.91 -7.30
C ASP A 141 4.23 -7.41 -6.08
N ILE A 142 2.98 -6.95 -6.25
CA ILE A 142 2.13 -6.48 -5.14
C ILE A 142 1.87 -7.58 -4.12
N TRP A 143 1.58 -8.80 -4.57
CA TRP A 143 1.39 -9.95 -3.68
C TRP A 143 2.64 -10.20 -2.85
N HIS A 144 3.81 -10.16 -3.50
CA HIS A 144 5.07 -10.40 -2.82
C HIS A 144 5.40 -9.28 -1.82
N ILE A 145 5.21 -8.01 -2.20
CA ILE A 145 5.46 -6.84 -1.36
C ILE A 145 4.57 -6.85 -0.12
N THR A 146 3.28 -7.17 -0.27
CA THR A 146 2.30 -6.99 0.81
C THR A 146 2.21 -8.20 1.75
N LEU A 147 2.24 -9.43 1.21
CA LEU A 147 1.93 -10.63 1.99
C LEU A 147 3.11 -11.56 2.23
N THR A 148 4.12 -11.57 1.36
CA THR A 148 5.10 -12.66 1.40
C THR A 148 6.43 -12.17 1.94
N ALA A 149 6.93 -11.04 1.45
CA ALA A 149 8.14 -10.41 1.95
C ALA A 149 8.02 -10.04 3.44
N PRO A 150 6.97 -9.32 3.91
CA PRO A 150 6.88 -8.90 5.31
C PRO A 150 6.71 -10.07 6.28
N PHE A 151 6.10 -11.18 5.85
CA PHE A 151 5.82 -12.32 6.73
C PHE A 151 6.88 -13.42 6.66
N SER A 152 7.68 -13.49 5.58
CA SER A 152 8.75 -14.51 5.43
C SER A 152 9.85 -14.42 6.50
N ASN A 153 10.09 -13.22 7.02
CA ASN A 153 11.16 -12.90 7.96
C ASN A 153 10.64 -12.11 9.16
N PHE A 154 9.37 -12.28 9.55
CA PHE A 154 8.70 -11.39 10.50
C PHE A 154 9.48 -11.21 11.83
N VAL A 155 10.01 -12.28 12.39
CA VAL A 155 10.73 -12.27 13.68
C VAL A 155 12.24 -11.98 13.51
N SER A 156 12.73 -11.79 12.28
CA SER A 156 14.17 -11.62 12.00
C SER A 156 14.79 -10.35 12.59
N VAL A 157 13.97 -9.39 13.02
CA VAL A 157 14.40 -8.17 13.73
C VAL A 157 15.17 -8.52 15.00
N PHE A 158 14.69 -9.48 15.81
CA PHE A 158 15.31 -9.76 17.11
C PHE A 158 16.69 -10.41 16.96
N PRO A 159 16.87 -11.49 16.17
CA PRO A 159 18.21 -12.04 15.92
C PRO A 159 19.17 -11.02 15.29
N ALA A 160 18.68 -10.15 14.41
CA ALA A 160 19.47 -9.07 13.84
C ALA A 160 19.89 -8.05 14.90
N PHE A 161 18.97 -7.59 15.74
CA PHE A 161 19.25 -6.71 16.87
C PHE A 161 20.30 -7.31 17.82
N PHE A 162 20.12 -8.57 18.21
CA PHE A 162 21.07 -9.28 19.09
C PHE A 162 22.43 -9.52 18.43
N SER A 163 22.55 -9.44 17.09
CA SER A 163 23.84 -9.54 16.40
C SER A 163 24.79 -8.38 16.75
N LEU A 164 24.27 -7.21 17.17
CA LEU A 164 25.07 -6.08 17.63
C LEU A 164 25.85 -6.39 18.91
N PHE A 165 25.26 -7.18 19.80
CA PHE A 165 25.85 -7.56 21.09
C PHE A 165 26.70 -8.82 20.99
N LYS A 166 26.70 -9.48 19.84
CA LYS A 166 27.51 -10.67 19.59
C LYS A 166 28.96 -10.24 19.39
N LYS A 167 29.75 -10.26 20.47
CA LYS A 167 31.21 -10.21 20.37
C LYS A 167 31.67 -11.33 19.43
N GLU A 168 32.57 -11.00 18.50
CA GLU A 168 33.31 -12.01 17.74
C GLU A 168 33.87 -13.02 18.74
N LYS A 169 33.66 -14.31 18.48
CA LYS A 169 34.08 -15.38 19.39
C LYS A 169 35.60 -15.34 19.55
N LYS A 170 36.08 -14.69 20.62
CA LYS A 170 37.15 -15.27 21.43
C LYS A 170 36.46 -16.23 22.40
N ASN A 171 36.87 -17.50 22.37
CA ASN A 171 36.40 -18.54 23.28
C ASN A 171 36.69 -18.13 24.73
N GLU A 172 35.75 -17.46 25.39
CA GLU A 172 35.73 -17.35 26.84
C GLU A 172 34.32 -17.69 27.33
N LYS A 173 34.29 -18.58 28.33
CA LYS A 173 33.07 -19.09 28.96
C LYS A 173 32.17 -17.90 29.34
N LYS A 174 30.88 -17.98 28.98
CA LYS A 174 29.86 -17.02 29.40
C LYS A 174 29.80 -16.97 30.94
N GLN A 175 30.53 -16.04 31.55
CA GLN A 175 30.29 -15.63 32.93
C GLN A 175 29.38 -14.41 32.87
N ILE A 176 28.25 -14.50 33.56
CA ILE A 176 27.37 -13.36 33.81
C ILE A 176 28.21 -12.33 34.60
N PRO A 177 28.23 -11.04 34.23
CA PRO A 177 29.02 -10.05 34.94
C PRO A 177 28.69 -10.10 36.44
N PRO A 178 29.68 -10.13 37.35
CA PRO A 178 29.43 -10.17 38.80
C PRO A 178 28.47 -9.07 39.28
N ALA A 179 28.45 -7.93 38.59
CA ALA A 179 27.51 -6.83 38.85
C ALA A 179 26.02 -7.22 38.66
N VAL A 180 25.69 -8.10 37.71
CA VAL A 180 24.31 -8.56 37.47
C VAL A 180 23.87 -9.51 38.57
N TRP A 181 24.78 -10.38 39.04
CA TRP A 181 24.53 -11.22 40.21
C TRP A 181 24.39 -10.40 41.49
N GLY A 182 25.23 -9.38 41.68
CA GLY A 182 25.13 -8.46 42.82
C GLY A 182 23.81 -7.68 42.82
N MET A 183 23.34 -7.24 41.65
CA MET A 183 22.06 -6.53 41.52
C MET A 183 20.87 -7.45 41.81
N ALA A 184 20.90 -8.70 41.32
CA ALA A 184 19.86 -9.68 41.60
C ALA A 184 19.79 -10.04 43.10
N MET A 185 20.94 -10.29 43.73
CA MET A 185 21.01 -10.56 45.17
C MET A 185 20.58 -9.34 46.00
N GLY A 186 20.96 -8.14 45.59
CA GLY A 186 20.55 -6.89 46.25
C GLY A 186 19.04 -6.66 46.20
N ILE A 187 18.39 -6.91 45.05
CA ILE A 187 16.93 -6.79 44.91
C ILE A 187 16.22 -7.80 45.83
N ILE A 188 16.70 -9.05 45.88
CA ILE A 188 16.14 -10.07 46.77
C ILE A 188 16.29 -9.64 48.24
N ALA A 189 17.46 -9.14 48.64
CA ALA A 189 17.69 -8.66 50.01
C ALA A 189 16.79 -7.46 50.37
N LEU A 190 16.64 -6.49 49.46
CA LEU A 190 15.79 -5.33 49.66
C LEU A 190 14.31 -5.70 49.82
N TRP A 191 13.83 -6.74 49.12
CA TRP A 191 12.46 -7.25 49.29
C TRP A 191 12.19 -7.64 50.75
N PHE A 192 13.15 -8.28 51.43
CA PHE A 192 12.97 -8.66 52.84
C PHE A 192 13.22 -7.52 53.82
N ILE A 193 14.21 -6.66 53.55
CA ILE A 193 14.66 -5.62 54.49
C ILE A 193 13.67 -4.45 54.56
N ILE A 194 13.15 -4.00 53.42
CA ILE A 194 12.30 -2.80 53.36
C ILE A 194 10.99 -2.98 54.16
N PRO A 195 10.22 -4.08 54.05
CA PRO A 195 9.01 -4.29 54.85
C PRO A 195 9.29 -4.35 56.36
N LEU A 196 10.44 -4.92 56.75
CA LEU A 196 10.83 -5.03 58.15
C LEU A 196 11.10 -3.64 58.76
N LEU A 197 11.77 -2.77 58.00
CA LEU A 197 12.05 -1.38 58.40
C LEU A 197 10.78 -0.52 58.43
N ILE A 198 9.89 -0.70 57.45
CA ILE A 198 8.58 -0.02 57.39
C ILE A 198 7.72 -0.40 58.60
N SER A 199 7.75 -1.68 59.00
CA SER A 199 7.03 -2.15 60.19
C SER A 199 7.63 -1.67 61.50
N ALA A 200 8.92 -1.34 61.52
CA ALA A 200 9.65 -0.96 62.74
C ALA A 200 9.55 0.54 63.05
N ASP A 201 9.41 1.41 62.04
CA ASP A 201 9.41 2.86 62.21
C ASP A 201 8.42 3.58 61.26
N SER A 202 7.50 4.35 61.84
CA SER A 202 6.50 5.14 61.11
C SER A 202 7.09 6.33 60.34
N ASN A 203 8.24 6.87 60.77
CA ASN A 203 8.97 7.90 60.03
C ASN A 203 9.61 7.31 58.77
N PHE A 204 10.04 6.05 58.81
CA PHE A 204 10.56 5.36 57.64
C PHE A 204 9.44 5.01 56.65
N LEU A 205 8.25 4.61 57.13
CA LEU A 205 7.06 4.42 56.29
C LEU A 205 6.71 5.70 55.53
N SER A 206 6.56 6.83 56.24
CA SER A 206 6.20 8.12 55.64
C SER A 206 7.25 8.62 54.64
N GLY A 207 8.54 8.55 54.98
CA GLY A 207 9.63 8.90 54.06
C GLY A 207 9.68 7.99 52.82
N THR A 208 9.39 6.69 52.96
CA THR A 208 9.36 5.75 51.83
C THR A 208 8.15 6.01 50.93
N THR A 209 6.97 6.29 51.49
CA THR A 209 5.79 6.65 50.70
C THR A 209 5.96 7.98 49.99
N ASP A 210 6.57 8.99 50.62
CA ASP A 210 6.83 10.29 49.99
C ASP A 210 7.88 10.17 48.89
N PHE A 211 8.92 9.36 49.08
CA PHE A 211 9.92 9.07 48.05
C PHE A 211 9.30 8.31 46.87
N ILE A 212 8.49 7.29 47.12
CA ILE A 212 7.77 6.54 46.08
C ILE A 212 6.79 7.46 45.36
N ASN A 213 6.05 8.30 46.07
CA ASN A 213 5.10 9.25 45.48
C ASN A 213 5.80 10.38 44.73
N HIS A 214 7.01 10.79 45.11
CA HIS A 214 7.81 11.74 44.34
C HIS A 214 8.40 11.08 43.07
N LEU A 215 8.90 9.85 43.20
CA LEU A 215 9.45 9.08 42.08
C LEU A 215 8.36 8.71 41.06
N LEU A 216 7.24 8.16 41.51
CA LEU A 216 6.09 7.80 40.68
C LEU A 216 5.24 9.01 40.28
N GLY A 217 5.14 10.04 41.12
CA GLY A 217 4.43 11.27 40.79
C GLY A 217 5.13 12.12 39.71
N SER A 218 6.45 11.97 39.56
CA SER A 218 7.17 12.52 38.41
C SER A 218 6.92 11.75 37.10
N LEU A 219 6.51 10.48 37.21
CA LEU A 219 6.11 9.64 36.09
C LEU A 219 4.62 9.80 35.89
N ASN A 220 4.21 10.76 35.07
CA ASN A 220 2.82 10.91 34.67
C ASN A 220 2.30 9.56 34.11
N ILE A 221 1.53 8.82 34.92
CA ILE A 221 1.20 7.40 34.71
C ILE A 221 0.50 7.20 33.37
N ASP A 222 -0.32 8.16 32.95
CA ASP A 222 -0.99 8.16 31.66
C ASP A 222 0.02 8.22 30.50
N SER A 223 1.02 9.10 30.60
CA SER A 223 2.08 9.20 29.59
C SER A 223 2.97 7.96 29.57
N PHE A 224 3.22 7.34 30.73
CA PHE A 224 3.99 6.11 30.84
C PHE A 224 3.22 4.93 30.22
N MET A 225 1.94 4.78 30.55
CA MET A 225 1.06 3.77 29.95
C MET A 225 0.93 3.95 28.44
N GLN A 226 0.73 5.18 27.95
CA GLN A 226 0.74 5.46 26.50
C GLN A 226 2.07 5.05 25.85
N THR A 227 3.19 5.30 26.51
CA THR A 227 4.51 4.91 26.00
C THR A 227 4.65 3.38 25.94
N VAL A 228 4.24 2.67 26.99
CA VAL A 228 4.27 1.19 27.04
C VAL A 228 3.38 0.60 25.94
N VAL A 229 2.15 1.08 25.80
CA VAL A 229 1.23 0.64 24.74
C VAL A 229 1.82 0.93 23.35
N ALA A 230 2.39 2.13 23.15
CA ALA A 230 3.05 2.48 21.90
C ALA A 230 4.24 1.56 21.59
N MET A 231 5.05 1.18 22.59
CA MET A 231 6.14 0.21 22.41
C MET A 231 5.60 -1.17 21.98
N VAL A 232 4.56 -1.67 22.65
CA VAL A 232 3.96 -2.98 22.32
C VAL A 232 3.39 -2.98 20.90
N LEU A 233 2.63 -1.94 20.54
CA LEU A 233 2.07 -1.78 19.19
C LEU A 233 3.14 -1.52 18.12
N SER A 234 4.31 -0.98 18.49
CA SER A 234 5.42 -0.75 17.55
C SER A 234 6.13 -2.02 17.12
N LEU A 235 6.06 -3.10 17.92
CA LEU A 235 6.69 -4.38 17.61
C LEU A 235 6.19 -4.98 16.28
N PRO A 236 4.87 -5.18 16.06
CA PRO A 236 4.40 -5.73 14.79
C PRO A 236 4.71 -4.81 13.60
N VAL A 237 4.65 -3.49 13.78
CA VAL A 237 5.01 -2.51 12.74
C VAL A 237 6.49 -2.62 12.37
N THR A 238 7.36 -2.69 13.37
CA THR A 238 8.81 -2.88 13.18
C THR A 238 9.10 -4.19 12.46
N CYS A 239 8.51 -5.28 12.92
CA CYS A 239 8.64 -6.61 12.31
C CYS A 239 8.23 -6.57 10.83
N TYR A 240 7.12 -5.92 10.51
CA TYR A 240 6.65 -5.74 9.14
C TYR A 240 7.66 -4.96 8.28
N LEU A 241 8.05 -3.76 8.72
CA LEU A 241 8.93 -2.86 7.95
C LEU A 241 10.32 -3.46 7.72
N TYR A 242 10.93 -3.99 8.78
CA TYR A 242 12.25 -4.60 8.70
C TYR A 242 12.23 -5.88 7.87
N SER A 243 11.24 -6.75 8.05
CA SER A 243 11.13 -8.00 7.30
C SER A 243 10.94 -7.74 5.80
N LEU A 244 10.15 -6.73 5.44
CA LEU A 244 10.01 -6.27 4.06
C LEU A 244 11.38 -5.86 3.50
N ALA A 245 12.08 -4.95 4.19
CA ALA A 245 13.38 -4.47 3.75
C ALA A 245 14.43 -5.59 3.67
N TYR A 246 14.55 -6.42 4.71
CA TYR A 246 15.48 -7.54 4.79
C TYR A 246 15.26 -8.55 3.66
N SER A 247 14.00 -8.87 3.35
CA SER A 247 13.65 -9.85 2.31
C SER A 247 14.13 -9.40 0.93
N TYR A 248 13.98 -8.11 0.64
CA TYR A 248 14.40 -7.48 -0.60
C TYR A 248 15.92 -7.27 -0.68
N MET A 249 16.56 -6.82 0.40
CA MET A 249 17.99 -6.53 0.39
C MET A 249 18.86 -7.79 0.39
N ASN A 250 18.44 -8.87 1.07
CA ASN A 250 19.22 -10.10 1.20
C ASN A 250 18.80 -11.23 0.24
N ASN A 251 18.04 -10.94 -0.83
CA ASN A 251 17.57 -11.95 -1.81
C ASN A 251 16.96 -13.19 -1.12
N THR A 252 16.07 -12.98 -0.13
CA THR A 252 15.37 -14.13 0.44
C THR A 252 14.61 -14.83 -0.69
N LYS A 253 14.57 -16.18 -0.68
CA LYS A 253 13.87 -16.95 -1.71
C LYS A 253 12.50 -16.35 -1.96
N ARG A 254 12.29 -15.89 -3.19
CA ARG A 254 10.99 -15.41 -3.66
C ARG A 254 10.09 -16.63 -3.86
N LEU A 255 8.79 -16.45 -3.71
CA LEU A 255 7.81 -17.54 -3.91
C LEU A 255 7.86 -18.12 -5.33
N PHE A 256 8.19 -17.29 -6.31
CA PHE A 256 8.35 -17.70 -7.70
C PHE A 256 9.65 -17.12 -8.21
N ASP A 257 10.41 -17.90 -8.99
CA ASP A 257 11.50 -17.32 -9.77
C ASP A 257 10.95 -16.61 -11.01
N ARG A 258 11.70 -15.66 -11.58
CA ARG A 258 11.33 -15.01 -12.84
C ARG A 258 11.17 -16.02 -13.97
N GLN A 259 12.02 -17.04 -14.00
CA GLN A 259 11.92 -18.12 -14.99
C GLN A 259 10.62 -18.92 -14.85
N GLU A 260 10.17 -19.17 -13.61
CA GLU A 260 8.89 -19.82 -13.33
C GLU A 260 7.70 -18.93 -13.70
N LEU A 261 7.76 -17.62 -13.44
CA LEU A 261 6.71 -16.69 -13.86
C LEU A 261 6.61 -16.59 -15.38
N ASP A 262 7.73 -16.60 -16.09
CA ASP A 262 7.77 -16.59 -17.54
C ASP A 262 7.25 -17.91 -18.14
N SER A 263 7.57 -19.06 -17.51
CA SER A 263 7.05 -20.36 -17.93
C SER A 263 5.55 -20.49 -17.68
N HIS A 264 5.05 -20.07 -16.51
CA HIS A 264 3.61 -19.99 -16.22
C HIS A 264 2.88 -19.04 -17.17
N ARG A 265 3.47 -17.88 -17.49
CA ARG A 265 2.88 -16.95 -18.47
C ARG A 265 2.86 -17.55 -19.87
N ALA A 266 3.88 -18.31 -20.24
CA ALA A 266 3.90 -19.03 -21.51
C ALA A 266 2.87 -20.17 -21.53
N SER A 267 2.70 -20.90 -20.43
CA SER A 267 1.72 -21.98 -20.32
C SER A 267 0.28 -21.47 -20.38
N LEU A 268 0.02 -20.22 -20.00
CA LEU A 268 -1.31 -19.59 -20.15
C LEU A 268 -1.68 -19.26 -21.61
N ARG A 269 -0.74 -19.29 -22.56
CA ARG A 269 -1.00 -19.01 -23.98
C ARG A 269 -1.60 -20.21 -24.72
N ILE A 270 -2.78 -20.63 -24.27
CA ILE A 270 -3.44 -21.85 -24.73
C ILE A 270 -4.45 -21.53 -25.83
N SER A 271 -5.09 -20.36 -25.77
CA SER A 271 -6.33 -20.10 -26.51
C SER A 271 -6.08 -19.81 -28.00
N PRO A 272 -6.80 -20.48 -28.93
CA PRO A 272 -6.81 -20.12 -30.33
C PRO A 272 -7.26 -18.68 -30.55
N ALA A 273 -6.64 -17.99 -31.52
CA ALA A 273 -6.95 -16.59 -31.80
C ALA A 273 -8.41 -16.36 -32.18
N VAL A 274 -9.06 -17.35 -32.80
CA VAL A 274 -10.46 -17.29 -33.22
C VAL A 274 -11.39 -17.22 -32.01
N THR A 275 -11.17 -18.05 -30.98
CA THR A 275 -11.99 -18.07 -29.76
C THR A 275 -11.99 -16.72 -29.06
N LEU A 276 -10.79 -16.16 -28.82
CA LEU A 276 -10.67 -14.84 -28.18
C LEU A 276 -11.25 -13.72 -29.06
N LYS A 277 -11.10 -13.82 -30.39
CA LYS A 277 -11.67 -12.85 -31.32
C LYS A 277 -13.21 -12.84 -31.25
N VAL A 278 -13.85 -14.00 -31.31
CA VAL A 278 -15.32 -14.12 -31.23
C VAL A 278 -15.83 -13.59 -29.88
N PHE A 279 -15.17 -13.99 -28.78
CA PHE A 279 -15.47 -13.49 -27.44
C PHE A 279 -15.42 -11.96 -27.36
N MET A 280 -14.37 -11.33 -27.90
CA MET A 280 -14.26 -9.87 -27.93
C MET A 280 -15.35 -9.21 -28.78
N TYR A 281 -15.70 -9.80 -29.92
CA TYR A 281 -16.77 -9.25 -30.76
C TYR A 281 -18.14 -9.32 -30.10
N ILE A 282 -18.44 -10.38 -29.35
CA ILE A 282 -19.69 -10.47 -28.57
C ILE A 282 -19.77 -9.31 -27.57
N ILE A 283 -18.69 -9.07 -26.81
CA ILE A 283 -18.62 -7.95 -25.86
C ILE A 283 -18.78 -6.61 -26.58
N CYS A 284 -18.10 -6.42 -27.71
CA CYS A 284 -18.24 -5.20 -28.51
C CYS A 284 -19.67 -5.01 -29.04
N ALA A 285 -20.33 -6.09 -29.48
CA ALA A 285 -21.71 -6.04 -29.98
C ALA A 285 -22.69 -5.64 -28.88
N VAL A 286 -22.54 -6.18 -27.67
CA VAL A 286 -23.36 -5.77 -26.50
C VAL A 286 -23.15 -4.29 -26.18
N TYR A 287 -21.91 -3.79 -26.19
CA TYR A 287 -21.65 -2.37 -25.95
C TYR A 287 -22.17 -1.47 -27.07
N LEU A 288 -22.07 -1.90 -28.33
CA LEU A 288 -22.64 -1.16 -29.46
C LEU A 288 -24.18 -1.10 -29.35
N MET A 289 -24.82 -2.22 -29.01
CA MET A 289 -26.26 -2.28 -28.77
C MET A 289 -26.65 -1.36 -27.60
N PHE A 290 -25.89 -1.37 -26.51
CA PHE A 290 -26.11 -0.48 -25.37
C PHE A 290 -25.99 1.00 -25.77
N ILE A 291 -24.93 1.38 -26.49
CA ILE A 291 -24.72 2.75 -26.95
C ILE A 291 -25.82 3.17 -27.92
N PHE A 292 -26.26 2.27 -28.80
CA PHE A 292 -27.35 2.53 -29.75
C PHE A 292 -28.68 2.77 -29.02
N LEU A 293 -29.06 1.88 -28.10
CA LEU A 293 -30.28 2.01 -27.30
C LEU A 293 -30.26 3.24 -26.39
N GLN A 294 -29.07 3.66 -25.95
CA GLN A 294 -28.89 4.84 -25.10
C GLN A 294 -28.44 6.08 -25.86
N ALA A 295 -28.49 6.10 -27.19
CA ALA A 295 -27.91 7.20 -27.98
C ALA A 295 -28.50 8.57 -27.58
N GLU A 296 -29.83 8.67 -27.46
CA GLU A 296 -30.50 9.90 -27.01
C GLU A 296 -30.11 10.30 -25.59
N TYR A 297 -29.96 9.33 -24.70
CA TYR A 297 -29.55 9.55 -23.32
C TYR A 297 -28.09 10.03 -23.22
N LEU A 298 -27.19 9.41 -23.99
CA LEU A 298 -25.78 9.75 -24.04
C LEU A 298 -25.57 11.12 -24.69
N LEU A 299 -26.24 11.40 -25.81
CA LEU A 299 -26.23 12.71 -26.47
C LEU A 299 -26.91 13.79 -25.62
N GLY A 300 -27.99 13.45 -24.91
CA GLY A 300 -28.63 14.32 -23.93
C GLY A 300 -27.65 14.80 -22.86
N ALA A 301 -26.78 13.90 -22.38
CA ALA A 301 -25.73 14.27 -21.44
C ALA A 301 -24.69 15.24 -22.03
N PHE A 302 -24.32 15.10 -23.30
CA PHE A 302 -23.46 16.08 -23.98
C PHE A 302 -24.15 17.42 -24.21
N MET A 303 -25.47 17.41 -24.40
CA MET A 303 -26.30 18.60 -24.60
C MET A 303 -26.76 19.28 -23.29
N GLY A 304 -26.29 18.81 -22.13
CA GLY A 304 -26.66 19.40 -20.84
C GLY A 304 -28.07 19.07 -20.35
N ARG A 305 -28.76 18.12 -20.98
CA ARG A 305 -30.16 17.76 -20.66
C ARG A 305 -30.20 16.68 -19.57
N LEU A 306 -30.98 16.96 -18.52
CA LEU A 306 -31.22 16.01 -17.44
C LEU A 306 -32.23 14.95 -17.90
N TYR A 307 -31.95 13.68 -17.59
CA TYR A 307 -32.83 12.57 -17.96
C TYR A 307 -33.81 12.22 -16.84
N GLY A 308 -35.11 12.30 -17.14
CA GLY A 308 -36.19 11.97 -16.22
C GLY A 308 -36.25 12.87 -14.98
N ASN A 309 -36.90 12.40 -13.92
CA ASN A 309 -37.07 13.13 -12.65
C ASN A 309 -35.87 12.98 -11.69
N MET A 310 -34.69 12.60 -12.18
CA MET A 310 -33.51 12.42 -11.34
C MET A 310 -32.83 13.76 -11.03
N THR A 311 -32.23 13.88 -9.85
CA THR A 311 -31.35 15.03 -9.55
C THR A 311 -30.02 14.91 -10.30
N TYR A 312 -29.40 16.04 -10.68
CA TYR A 312 -28.05 16.05 -11.29
C TYR A 312 -27.01 15.27 -10.46
N ALA A 313 -27.12 15.29 -9.13
CA ALA A 313 -26.22 14.57 -8.23
C ALA A 313 -26.40 13.05 -8.28
N GLN A 314 -27.64 12.58 -8.39
CA GLN A 314 -27.95 11.15 -8.51
C GLN A 314 -27.56 10.63 -9.90
N TYR A 315 -27.84 11.43 -10.93
CA TYR A 315 -27.49 11.14 -12.31
C TYR A 315 -25.98 10.94 -12.51
N ALA A 316 -25.16 11.82 -11.93
CA ALA A 316 -23.70 11.75 -12.04
C ALA A 316 -23.07 10.66 -11.15
N ARG A 317 -23.52 10.49 -9.90
CA ARG A 317 -22.91 9.52 -8.97
C ARG A 317 -23.14 8.07 -9.38
N THR A 318 -24.38 7.69 -9.71
CA THR A 318 -24.70 6.33 -10.14
C THR A 318 -24.00 6.02 -11.47
N GLY A 319 -24.04 6.97 -12.42
CA GLY A 319 -23.35 6.81 -13.70
C GLY A 319 -21.83 6.64 -13.57
N PHE A 320 -21.19 7.44 -12.71
CA PHE A 320 -19.74 7.41 -12.50
C PHE A 320 -19.26 6.03 -12.02
N PHE A 321 -19.84 5.50 -10.92
CA PHE A 321 -19.37 4.24 -10.36
C PHE A 321 -19.59 3.06 -11.29
N GLU A 322 -20.74 3.00 -11.98
CA GLU A 322 -20.99 1.95 -12.97
C GLU A 322 -19.99 2.01 -14.13
N LEU A 323 -19.69 3.19 -14.64
CA LEU A 323 -18.72 3.36 -15.73
C LEU A 323 -17.28 3.06 -15.28
N CYS A 324 -16.93 3.35 -14.03
CA CYS A 324 -15.66 2.91 -13.45
C CYS A 324 -15.57 1.38 -13.36
N LYS A 325 -16.62 0.68 -12.92
CA LYS A 325 -16.67 -0.80 -12.90
C LYS A 325 -16.51 -1.37 -14.31
N VAL A 326 -17.24 -0.83 -15.29
CA VAL A 326 -17.14 -1.23 -16.71
C VAL A 326 -15.72 -1.03 -17.24
N SER A 327 -15.07 0.10 -16.89
CA SER A 327 -13.68 0.38 -17.28
C SER A 327 -12.71 -0.67 -16.73
N VAL A 328 -12.85 -1.06 -15.46
CA VAL A 328 -12.03 -2.10 -14.83
C VAL A 328 -12.24 -3.46 -15.51
N ILE A 329 -13.49 -3.81 -15.84
CA ILE A 329 -13.82 -5.03 -16.58
C ILE A 329 -13.14 -5.00 -17.95
N ASN A 330 -13.29 -3.91 -18.71
CA ASN A 330 -12.71 -3.79 -20.05
C ASN A 330 -11.17 -3.86 -20.03
N LEU A 331 -10.51 -3.22 -19.07
CA LEU A 331 -9.06 -3.32 -18.90
C LEU A 331 -8.63 -4.74 -18.51
N SER A 332 -9.38 -5.41 -17.64
CA SER A 332 -9.13 -6.81 -17.25
C SER A 332 -9.26 -7.74 -18.45
N VAL A 333 -10.31 -7.56 -19.24
CA VAL A 333 -10.55 -8.30 -20.47
C VAL A 333 -9.41 -8.10 -21.47
N LEU A 334 -8.96 -6.86 -21.71
CA LEU A 334 -7.80 -6.56 -22.56
C LEU A 334 -6.52 -7.23 -22.03
N ALA A 335 -6.30 -7.23 -20.72
CA ALA A 335 -5.14 -7.86 -20.10
C ALA A 335 -5.18 -9.40 -20.23
N ILE A 336 -6.31 -10.02 -19.91
CA ILE A 336 -6.53 -11.48 -20.00
C ILE A 336 -6.38 -11.96 -21.44
N CYS A 337 -7.00 -11.28 -22.42
CA CYS A 337 -6.83 -11.65 -23.82
C CYS A 337 -5.36 -11.57 -24.26
N ASN A 338 -4.60 -10.57 -23.81
CA ASN A 338 -3.17 -10.47 -24.08
C ASN A 338 -2.32 -11.57 -23.38
N LEU A 339 -2.79 -12.11 -22.25
CA LEU A 339 -2.14 -13.22 -21.56
C LEU A 339 -2.43 -14.57 -22.23
N LEU A 340 -3.68 -14.79 -22.67
CA LEU A 340 -4.13 -16.07 -23.22
C LEU A 340 -3.80 -16.27 -24.70
N ILE A 341 -3.62 -15.20 -25.47
CA ILE A 341 -3.40 -15.27 -26.93
C ILE A 341 -2.03 -15.88 -27.28
N LYS A 342 -2.03 -16.84 -28.22
CA LYS A 342 -0.80 -17.33 -28.87
C LYS A 342 -0.13 -16.22 -29.69
N LYS A 343 1.21 -16.15 -29.69
CA LYS A 343 1.97 -15.04 -30.32
C LYS A 343 1.58 -14.79 -31.80
N GLU A 344 1.31 -15.85 -32.54
CA GLU A 344 0.91 -15.80 -33.97
C GLU A 344 -0.47 -15.14 -34.18
N GLY A 345 -1.33 -15.18 -33.17
CA GLY A 345 -2.71 -14.69 -33.21
C GLY A 345 -2.90 -13.22 -32.83
N ILE A 346 -1.84 -12.52 -32.41
CA ILE A 346 -1.95 -11.15 -31.87
C ILE A 346 -2.54 -10.18 -32.91
N LYS A 347 -2.18 -10.33 -34.19
CA LYS A 347 -2.73 -9.49 -35.27
C LYS A 347 -4.24 -9.66 -35.43
N ALA A 348 -4.76 -10.87 -35.18
CA ALA A 348 -6.16 -11.22 -35.39
C ALA A 348 -7.09 -10.55 -34.36
N ILE A 349 -6.62 -10.32 -33.14
CA ILE A 349 -7.42 -9.71 -32.05
C ILE A 349 -7.22 -8.20 -31.94
N LYS A 350 -6.33 -7.61 -32.75
CA LYS A 350 -6.01 -6.18 -32.70
C LYS A 350 -7.24 -5.30 -32.99
N LEU A 351 -8.03 -5.65 -34.00
CA LEU A 351 -9.24 -4.89 -34.36
C LEU A 351 -10.29 -4.89 -33.24
N PRO A 352 -10.74 -6.04 -32.70
CA PRO A 352 -11.73 -6.00 -31.62
C PRO A 352 -11.18 -5.38 -30.32
N MET A 353 -9.88 -5.48 -30.02
CA MET A 353 -9.27 -4.73 -28.91
C MET A 353 -9.34 -3.21 -29.12
N LEU A 354 -9.10 -2.73 -30.34
CA LEU A 354 -9.23 -1.32 -30.70
C LEU A 354 -10.68 -0.86 -30.54
N VAL A 355 -11.64 -1.62 -31.08
CA VAL A 355 -13.07 -1.32 -30.97
C VAL A 355 -13.48 -1.24 -29.49
N LEU A 356 -13.09 -2.21 -28.65
CA LEU A 356 -13.39 -2.19 -27.22
C LEU A 356 -12.80 -0.96 -26.51
N CYS A 357 -11.58 -0.53 -26.86
CA CYS A 357 -10.98 0.68 -26.30
C CYS A 357 -11.76 1.94 -26.72
N VAL A 358 -12.16 2.04 -27.99
CA VAL A 358 -12.94 3.19 -28.50
C VAL A 358 -14.32 3.25 -27.84
N LEU A 359 -15.01 2.12 -27.71
CA LEU A 359 -16.30 2.06 -27.01
C LEU A 359 -16.15 2.46 -25.54
N SER A 360 -15.07 2.02 -24.88
CA SER A 360 -14.77 2.43 -23.51
C SER A 360 -14.55 3.94 -23.41
N LEU A 361 -13.76 4.53 -24.33
CA LEU A 361 -13.54 5.98 -24.36
C LEU A 361 -14.85 6.77 -24.56
N LEU A 362 -15.75 6.28 -25.40
CA LEU A 362 -17.08 6.90 -25.60
C LEU A 362 -17.88 6.88 -24.30
N LEU A 363 -17.91 5.73 -23.62
CA LEU A 363 -18.57 5.58 -22.32
C LEU A 363 -17.95 6.49 -21.24
N LEU A 364 -16.62 6.58 -21.15
CA LEU A 364 -15.95 7.51 -20.24
C LEU A 364 -16.21 8.99 -20.58
N SER A 365 -16.32 9.31 -21.86
CA SER A 365 -16.68 10.67 -22.30
C SER A 365 -18.07 11.05 -21.79
N THR A 366 -19.01 10.10 -21.79
CA THR A 366 -20.34 10.33 -21.22
C THR A 366 -20.32 10.49 -19.71
N ALA A 367 -19.47 9.73 -18.99
CA ALA A 367 -19.24 9.93 -17.55
C ALA A 367 -18.72 11.35 -17.26
N THR A 368 -17.80 11.82 -18.09
CA THR A 368 -17.19 13.14 -17.97
C THR A 368 -18.22 14.23 -18.23
N ALA A 369 -19.06 14.09 -19.26
CA ALA A 369 -20.17 15.02 -19.53
C ALA A 369 -21.18 15.07 -18.36
N LYS A 370 -21.49 13.92 -17.75
CA LYS A 370 -22.33 13.85 -16.55
C LYS A 370 -21.72 14.56 -15.34
N MET A 371 -20.42 14.37 -15.12
CA MET A 371 -19.70 15.10 -14.06
C MET A 371 -19.62 16.59 -14.34
N ALA A 372 -19.45 17.00 -15.61
CA ALA A 372 -19.47 18.41 -16.00
C ALA A 372 -20.84 19.05 -15.69
N MET A 373 -21.95 18.40 -16.05
CA MET A 373 -23.28 18.87 -15.66
C MET A 373 -23.45 18.97 -14.14
N TYR A 374 -22.92 18.00 -13.39
CA TYR A 374 -22.98 18.02 -11.93
C TYR A 374 -22.20 19.20 -11.33
N ILE A 375 -21.04 19.54 -11.91
CA ILE A 375 -20.26 20.71 -11.53
C ILE A 375 -20.99 22.00 -11.93
N CYS A 376 -21.55 22.07 -13.14
CA CYS A 376 -22.30 23.25 -13.60
C CYS A 376 -23.56 23.52 -12.75
N ALA A 377 -24.17 22.49 -12.15
CA ALA A 377 -25.39 22.65 -11.35
C ALA A 377 -25.13 23.02 -9.88
N TYR A 378 -24.01 22.57 -9.29
CA TYR A 378 -23.74 22.70 -7.84
C TYR A 378 -22.33 23.20 -7.50
N GLY A 379 -21.56 23.69 -8.47
CA GLY A 379 -20.19 24.17 -8.27
C GLY A 379 -19.13 23.08 -8.14
N LEU A 380 -17.92 23.48 -7.75
CA LEU A 380 -16.80 22.58 -7.49
C LEU A 380 -16.80 22.08 -6.04
N THR A 381 -16.38 20.84 -5.86
CA THR A 381 -16.07 20.25 -4.55
C THR A 381 -14.85 19.35 -4.71
N VAL A 382 -14.14 19.08 -3.62
CA VAL A 382 -12.96 18.19 -3.60
C VAL A 382 -13.28 16.85 -4.27
N LYS A 383 -14.41 16.23 -3.92
CA LYS A 383 -14.83 14.93 -4.48
C LYS A 383 -15.05 15.00 -6.00
N ARG A 384 -15.71 16.05 -6.51
CA ARG A 384 -15.96 16.23 -7.96
C ARG A 384 -14.65 16.41 -8.74
N VAL A 385 -13.69 17.17 -8.20
CA VAL A 385 -12.38 17.37 -8.84
C VAL A 385 -11.58 16.07 -8.87
N VAL A 386 -11.46 15.38 -7.73
CA VAL A 386 -10.74 14.08 -7.63
C VAL A 386 -11.35 13.06 -8.61
N SER A 387 -12.69 12.94 -8.65
CA SER A 387 -13.38 12.06 -9.60
C SER A 387 -13.12 12.43 -11.06
N THR A 388 -13.08 13.72 -11.40
CA THR A 388 -12.84 14.18 -12.78
C THR A 388 -11.40 13.89 -13.21
N VAL A 389 -10.41 14.16 -12.36
CA VAL A 389 -9.00 13.83 -12.63
C VAL A 389 -8.81 12.33 -12.78
N PHE A 390 -9.49 11.52 -11.96
CA PHE A 390 -9.49 10.07 -12.10
C PHE A 390 -10.08 9.60 -13.45
N LEU A 391 -11.18 10.18 -13.93
CA LEU A 391 -11.72 9.88 -15.26
C LEU A 391 -10.73 10.23 -16.37
N LEU A 392 -10.09 11.40 -16.28
CA LEU A 392 -9.08 11.82 -17.25
C LEU A 392 -7.90 10.86 -17.28
N TRP A 393 -7.46 10.36 -16.12
CA TRP A 393 -6.45 9.30 -16.08
C TRP A 393 -6.91 8.00 -16.75
N LEU A 394 -8.14 7.54 -16.49
CA LEU A 394 -8.66 6.36 -17.17
C LEU A 394 -8.76 6.55 -18.70
N VAL A 395 -9.16 7.73 -19.16
CA VAL A 395 -9.13 8.10 -20.59
C VAL A 395 -7.70 7.97 -21.13
N ALA A 396 -6.72 8.54 -20.43
CA ALA A 396 -5.32 8.41 -20.81
C ALA A 396 -4.86 6.93 -20.84
N VAL A 397 -5.31 6.09 -19.90
CA VAL A 397 -5.00 4.65 -19.88
C VAL A 397 -5.56 3.95 -21.12
N PHE A 398 -6.80 4.21 -21.52
CA PHE A 398 -7.35 3.63 -22.75
C PHE A 398 -6.64 4.14 -24.01
N VAL A 399 -6.25 5.42 -24.06
CA VAL A 399 -5.41 5.94 -25.15
C VAL A 399 -4.04 5.24 -25.18
N MET A 400 -3.44 5.00 -24.01
CA MET A 400 -2.21 4.21 -23.91
C MET A 400 -2.42 2.75 -24.35
N CYS A 401 -3.57 2.13 -24.07
CA CYS A 401 -3.92 0.81 -24.59
C CYS A 401 -3.96 0.82 -26.13
N ILE A 402 -4.59 1.83 -26.74
CA ILE A 402 -4.66 1.97 -28.20
C ILE A 402 -3.25 2.13 -28.78
N THR A 403 -2.44 3.05 -28.24
CA THR A 403 -1.06 3.26 -28.73
C THR A 403 -0.21 2.01 -28.59
N ARG A 404 -0.41 1.21 -27.52
CA ARG A 404 0.27 -0.08 -27.34
C ARG A 404 -0.01 -1.08 -28.47
N LEU A 405 -1.19 -1.01 -29.10
CA LEU A 405 -1.52 -1.87 -30.24
C LEU A 405 -0.65 -1.59 -31.47
N TYR A 406 -0.06 -0.40 -31.57
CA TYR A 406 0.78 0.03 -32.69
C TYR A 406 2.26 0.12 -32.33
N LYS A 407 2.59 0.48 -31.08
CA LYS A 407 3.98 0.59 -30.59
C LYS A 407 4.13 -0.20 -29.29
N PRO A 408 5.03 -1.19 -29.21
CA PRO A 408 5.24 -1.93 -27.97
C PRO A 408 5.95 -1.06 -26.94
N PHE A 409 5.32 -0.84 -25.79
CA PHE A 409 5.95 -0.24 -24.61
C PHE A 409 5.35 -0.84 -23.33
N ASN A 410 5.95 -0.51 -22.19
CA ASN A 410 5.47 -0.97 -20.89
C ASN A 410 4.27 -0.13 -20.42
N LEU A 411 3.07 -0.52 -20.87
CA LEU A 411 1.79 0.12 -20.53
C LEU A 411 1.60 0.27 -19.02
N VAL A 412 1.85 -0.79 -18.25
CA VAL A 412 1.63 -0.76 -16.79
C VAL A 412 2.51 0.29 -16.14
N LYS A 413 3.79 0.33 -16.47
CA LYS A 413 4.72 1.36 -15.99
C LYS A 413 4.26 2.76 -16.34
N THR A 414 3.88 2.98 -17.60
CA THR A 414 3.49 4.31 -18.08
C THR A 414 2.17 4.76 -17.45
N ALA A 415 1.20 3.86 -17.29
CA ALA A 415 -0.07 4.11 -16.62
C ALA A 415 0.09 4.45 -15.14
N VAL A 416 0.96 3.71 -14.43
CA VAL A 416 1.25 3.96 -13.01
C VAL A 416 1.99 5.29 -12.82
N ILE A 417 3.00 5.57 -13.64
CA ILE A 417 3.74 6.85 -13.58
C ILE A 417 2.83 8.04 -13.88
N THR A 418 2.02 7.97 -14.93
CA THR A 418 1.08 9.06 -15.29
C THR A 418 0.03 9.27 -14.21
N GLY A 419 -0.48 8.20 -13.59
CA GLY A 419 -1.40 8.28 -12.46
C GLY A 419 -0.77 8.92 -11.23
N ALA A 420 0.46 8.50 -10.88
CA ALA A 420 1.21 9.08 -9.77
C ALA A 420 1.51 10.56 -9.98
N VAL A 421 1.91 10.97 -11.20
CA VAL A 421 2.14 12.37 -11.56
C VAL A 421 0.85 13.19 -11.45
N MET A 422 -0.26 12.72 -12.03
CA MET A 422 -1.54 13.43 -11.92
C MET A 422 -2.03 13.54 -10.48
N PHE A 423 -1.83 12.50 -9.67
CA PHE A 423 -2.14 12.56 -8.24
C PHE A 423 -1.26 13.57 -7.50
N CYS A 424 0.05 13.61 -7.78
CA CYS A 424 0.97 14.60 -7.19
C CYS A 424 0.59 16.03 -7.57
N VAL A 425 0.22 16.26 -8.84
CA VAL A 425 -0.29 17.56 -9.30
C VAL A 425 -1.57 17.92 -8.56
N LEU A 426 -2.51 16.98 -8.44
CA LEU A 426 -3.79 17.17 -7.76
C LEU A 426 -3.62 17.61 -6.30
N ILE A 427 -2.74 16.96 -5.54
CA ILE A 427 -2.49 17.29 -4.13
C ILE A 427 -1.65 18.56 -3.95
N SER A 428 -0.90 18.99 -4.97
CA SER A 428 -0.12 20.24 -4.93
C SER A 428 -1.04 21.48 -4.90
N PHE A 429 -2.28 21.35 -5.38
CA PHE A 429 -3.28 22.40 -5.28
C PHE A 429 -4.14 22.21 -4.03
N ASP A 430 -4.45 23.31 -3.37
CA ASP A 430 -5.44 23.31 -2.29
C ASP A 430 -6.85 23.27 -2.89
N ILE A 431 -7.30 22.07 -3.24
CA ILE A 431 -8.56 21.88 -3.97
C ILE A 431 -9.74 22.47 -3.19
N GLY A 432 -9.70 22.45 -1.86
CA GLY A 432 -10.73 23.05 -1.01
C GLY A 432 -10.82 24.56 -1.22
N MET A 433 -9.69 25.25 -1.06
CA MET A 433 -9.62 26.71 -1.26
C MET A 433 -9.92 27.11 -2.70
N GLU A 434 -9.38 26.40 -3.69
CA GLU A 434 -9.61 26.72 -5.10
C GLU A 434 -11.06 26.45 -5.52
N SER A 435 -11.70 25.42 -4.96
CA SER A 435 -13.13 25.18 -5.17
C SER A 435 -13.99 26.28 -4.57
N HIS A 436 -13.65 26.78 -3.37
CA HIS A 436 -14.35 27.89 -2.72
C HIS A 436 -14.26 29.16 -3.56
N LYS A 437 -13.05 29.58 -3.96
CA LYS A 437 -12.84 30.75 -4.83
C LYS A 437 -13.63 30.65 -6.14
N PHE A 438 -13.67 29.46 -6.74
CA PHE A 438 -14.47 29.22 -7.94
C PHE A 438 -15.97 29.37 -7.64
N ASN A 439 -16.46 28.77 -6.57
CA ASN A 439 -17.88 28.81 -6.22
C ASN A 439 -18.36 30.22 -5.91
N GLU A 440 -17.57 31.01 -5.18
CA GLU A 440 -17.81 32.41 -4.89
C GLU A 440 -17.86 33.25 -6.18
N LYS A 441 -16.84 33.13 -7.04
CA LYS A 441 -16.74 33.88 -8.30
C LYS A 441 -17.94 33.66 -9.24
N TYR A 442 -18.50 32.45 -9.26
CA TYR A 442 -19.63 32.10 -10.13
C TYR A 442 -20.99 32.08 -9.41
N GLY A 443 -21.07 32.57 -8.17
CA GLY A 443 -22.34 32.73 -7.42
C GLY A 443 -23.00 31.40 -7.05
N PHE A 444 -22.23 30.32 -6.87
CA PHE A 444 -22.76 29.03 -6.46
C PHE A 444 -23.14 28.99 -4.98
N GLU A 445 -22.47 29.76 -4.11
CA GLU A 445 -22.77 29.79 -2.67
C GLU A 445 -24.11 30.46 -2.36
N GLU A 446 -24.46 31.55 -3.05
CA GLU A 446 -25.79 32.17 -2.95
C GLU A 446 -26.90 31.20 -3.38
N LYS A 447 -26.67 30.40 -4.44
CA LYS A 447 -27.63 29.39 -4.90
C LYS A 447 -27.78 28.20 -3.95
N ILE A 448 -26.75 27.87 -3.17
CA ILE A 448 -26.81 26.83 -2.14
C ILE A 448 -27.56 27.37 -0.91
N ALA A 449 -27.25 28.58 -0.47
CA ALA A 449 -27.95 29.25 0.64
C ALA A 449 -29.44 29.43 0.33
N ILE A 450 -29.82 29.91 -0.86
CA ILE A 450 -31.24 30.07 -1.25
C ILE A 450 -31.98 28.74 -1.25
N LYS A 451 -31.32 27.63 -1.60
CA LYS A 451 -31.93 26.28 -1.56
C LYS A 451 -32.07 25.74 -0.13
N GLU A 452 -31.11 25.98 0.76
CA GLU A 452 -31.24 25.62 2.18
C GLU A 452 -32.35 26.43 2.86
N TYR A 453 -32.42 27.74 2.61
CA TYR A 453 -33.50 28.59 3.12
C TYR A 453 -34.89 28.19 2.57
N ALA A 454 -35.00 27.79 1.30
CA ALA A 454 -36.25 27.32 0.72
C ALA A 454 -36.73 25.97 1.28
N VAL A 455 -35.80 25.10 1.71
CA VAL A 455 -36.14 23.83 2.37
C VAL A 455 -36.59 24.08 3.81
N ILE A 456 -35.92 24.98 4.54
CA ILE A 456 -36.30 25.36 5.91
C ILE A 456 -37.68 26.03 5.93
N ASP A 457 -37.98 26.93 4.98
CA ASP A 457 -39.29 27.61 4.89
C ASP A 457 -40.44 26.66 4.49
N SER A 458 -40.11 25.50 3.90
CA SER A 458 -41.08 24.43 3.62
C SER A 458 -41.32 23.49 4.81
N GLU A 459 -40.35 23.34 5.70
CA GLU A 459 -40.51 22.57 6.96
C GLU A 459 -41.17 23.40 8.07
N VAL A 460 -41.06 24.74 8.03
CA VAL A 460 -41.68 25.65 9.01
C VAL A 460 -43.17 25.94 8.70
N LYS A 461 -43.67 25.53 7.52
CA LYS A 461 -45.08 25.66 7.11
C LYS A 461 -45.92 24.37 7.30
N ILE A 462 -45.40 23.40 8.03
CA ILE A 462 -46.13 22.22 8.53
C ILE A 462 -46.29 22.39 10.04
#